data_AF-A0A1J3G719-F1
#
_entry.id   AF-A0A1J3G719-F1
#
_cell.length_a   1.000
_cell.length_b   1.000
_cell.length_c   1.000
_cell.angle_alpha   90.00
_cell.angle_beta   90.00
_cell.angle_gamma   90.00
#
_symmetry.space_group_name_H-M   'P 1'
#
loop_
_entity.id
_entity.type
_entity.pdbx_description
1 polymer ?
#
loop_
_entity_poly.entity_id
_entity_poly.type
_entity_poly.pdbx_seq_one_letter_code
_entity_poly.pdbx_strand_id
1 'polypeptide(L)' 'VLPTLALIKNTKVDDDVVGFNELGGKDDFSTEDLEERLGRAQVIHYEGESSLKPKFTTQTRRSVRQSANSESDSE' A
#
# COMPACT_ATOMS: atom_id res chain seq x y z
N VAL A 1 -15.75 9.86 3.98
CA VAL A 1 -15.56 8.63 3.18
C VAL A 1 -14.37 8.86 2.28
N LEU A 2 -13.39 7.94 2.21
CA LEU A 2 -12.20 8.09 1.37
C LEU A 2 -12.38 7.32 0.05
N PRO A 3 -11.95 7.89 -1.09
CA PRO A 3 -11.96 7.15 -2.36
C PRO A 3 -11.01 5.95 -2.27
N THR A 4 -11.39 4.81 -2.85
CA THR A 4 -10.62 3.55 -2.77
C THR A 4 -10.73 2.81 -4.10
N LEU A 5 -9.61 2.28 -4.61
CA LEU A 5 -9.58 1.36 -5.75
C LEU A 5 -9.36 -0.06 -5.25
N ALA A 6 -10.26 -0.98 -5.60
CA ALA A 6 -10.07 -2.41 -5.34
C ALA A 6 -9.56 -3.10 -6.61
N LEU A 7 -8.48 -3.87 -6.48
CA LEU A 7 -7.90 -4.64 -7.56
C LEU A 7 -8.32 -6.10 -7.46
N ILE A 8 -9.03 -6.59 -8.47
CA ILE A 8 -9.61 -7.94 -8.50
C ILE A 8 -9.06 -8.69 -9.70
N LYS A 9 -8.45 -9.86 -9.46
CA LYS A 9 -7.95 -10.76 -10.49
C LYS A 9 -8.40 -12.18 -10.16
N ASN A 10 -8.80 -12.95 -11.19
CA ASN A 10 -9.25 -14.34 -11.01
C ASN A 10 -10.28 -14.50 -9.88
N THR A 11 -11.26 -13.59 -9.85
CA THR A 11 -12.34 -13.51 -8.83
C THR A 11 -11.89 -13.36 -7.37
N LYS A 12 -10.62 -13.04 -7.13
CA LYS A 12 -10.07 -12.71 -5.81
C LYS A 12 -9.63 -11.26 -5.76
N VAL A 13 -9.79 -10.66 -4.59
CA VAL A 13 -9.22 -9.35 -4.29
C VAL A 13 -7.72 -9.57 -4.05
N ASP A 14 -6.90 -9.00 -4.91
CA ASP A 14 -5.45 -9.12 -4.82
C ASP A 14 -4.85 -7.92 -4.07
N ASP A 15 -5.48 -6.74 -4.15
CA ASP A 15 -4.95 -5.51 -3.55
C ASP A 15 -6.00 -4.39 -3.46
N ASP A 16 -5.74 -3.37 -2.62
CA ASP A 16 -6.55 -2.17 -2.48
C ASP A 16 -5.72 -0.88 -2.31
N VAL A 17 -6.07 0.17 -3.06
CA VAL A 17 -5.44 1.49 -2.99
C VAL A 17 -6.38 2.47 -2.31
N VAL A 18 -6.20 2.64 -1.00
CA VAL A 18 -7.02 3.53 -0.18
C VAL A 18 -6.52 4.97 -0.28
N GLY A 19 -7.44 5.90 -0.54
CA GLY A 19 -7.19 7.34 -0.59
C GLY A 19 -6.25 7.78 -1.71
N PHE A 20 -6.04 6.93 -2.73
CA PHE A 20 -5.05 7.15 -3.78
C PHE A 20 -3.63 7.45 -3.27
N ASN A 21 -3.28 7.05 -2.04
CA ASN A 21 -2.01 7.45 -1.42
C ASN A 21 -0.78 7.02 -2.23
N GLU A 22 -0.88 5.88 -2.93
CA GLU A 22 0.18 5.38 -3.82
C GLU A 22 0.20 6.05 -5.20
N LEU A 23 -0.85 6.82 -5.54
CA LEU A 23 -0.99 7.64 -6.75
C LEU A 23 -0.90 9.15 -6.44
N GLY A 24 -0.33 9.52 -5.28
CA GLY A 24 -0.15 10.92 -4.89
C GLY A 24 -1.29 11.53 -4.05
N GLY A 25 -2.23 10.72 -3.56
CA GLY A 25 -3.29 11.14 -2.64
C GLY A 25 -4.38 12.02 -3.27
N LYS A 26 -4.39 12.10 -4.60
CA LYS A 26 -5.34 12.85 -5.42
C LYS A 26 -5.91 11.96 -6.53
N ASP A 27 -7.01 12.38 -7.12
CA ASP A 27 -7.66 11.71 -8.26
C ASP A 27 -7.03 12.07 -9.61
N ASP A 28 -6.24 13.14 -9.66
CA ASP A 28 -5.49 13.58 -10.83
C ASP A 28 -4.09 12.94 -10.85
N PHE A 29 -4.01 11.68 -11.28
CA PHE A 29 -2.75 10.93 -11.47
C PHE A 29 -2.53 10.58 -12.94
N SER A 30 -1.26 10.36 -13.33
CA SER A 30 -0.93 10.01 -14.71
C SER A 30 -1.26 8.55 -15.03
N THR A 31 -1.42 8.24 -16.31
CA THR A 31 -1.58 6.84 -16.75
C THR A 31 -0.36 6.01 -16.38
N GLU A 32 0.83 6.60 -16.38
CA GLU A 32 2.09 5.95 -16.03
C GLU A 32 2.11 5.51 -14.55
N ASP A 33 1.69 6.39 -13.63
CA ASP A 33 1.59 6.08 -12.20
C ASP A 33 0.56 4.97 -11.94
N LEU A 34 -0.58 5.02 -12.63
CA LEU A 34 -1.61 3.98 -12.54
C LEU A 34 -1.08 2.64 -13.07
N GLU A 35 -0.41 2.65 -14.23
CA GLU A 35 0.14 1.46 -14.85
C GLU A 35 1.20 0.82 -13.95
N GLU A 36 2.11 1.62 -13.37
CA GLU A 36 3.09 1.12 -12.39
C GLU A 36 2.40 0.47 -11.20
N ARG A 37 1.35 1.10 -10.64
CA ARG A 37 0.63 0.55 -9.48
C ARG A 37 -0.09 -0.76 -9.79
N LEU A 38 -0.75 -0.84 -10.94
CA LEU A 38 -1.44 -2.05 -11.42
C LEU A 38 -0.45 -3.16 -11.78
N GLY A 39 0.69 -2.80 -12.39
CA GLY A 39 1.78 -3.71 -12.73
C GLY A 39 2.45 -4.30 -11.49
N ARG A 40 2.67 -3.49 -10.44
CA ARG A 40 3.16 -3.95 -9.13
C ARG A 40 2.23 -4.97 -8.48
N ALA A 41 0.92 -4.79 -8.62
CA ALA A 41 -0.09 -5.76 -8.16
C ALA A 41 -0.23 -6.99 -9.09
N GLN A 42 0.52 -7.02 -10.21
CA GLN A 42 0.47 -8.08 -11.22
C GLN A 42 -0.92 -8.28 -11.84
N VAL A 43 -1.77 -7.24 -11.84
CA VAL A 43 -3.15 -7.29 -12.35
C VAL A 43 -3.19 -7.05 -13.86
N ILE A 44 -2.22 -6.31 -14.38
CA ILE A 44 -2.00 -6.08 -15.80
C ILE A 44 -0.65 -6.65 -16.24
N HIS A 45 -0.46 -6.79 -17.55
CA HIS A 45 0.84 -7.07 -18.14
C HIS A 45 1.54 -5.73 -18.36
N TYR A 46 2.58 -5.46 -17.56
CA TYR A 46 3.35 -4.22 -17.63
C TYR A 46 4.47 -4.37 -18.65
N GLU A 47 4.45 -3.57 -19.72
CA GLU A 47 5.42 -3.63 -20.82
C GLU A 47 6.58 -2.62 -20.65
N GLY A 48 6.52 -1.74 -19.65
CA GLY A 48 7.60 -0.84 -19.26
C GLY A 48 8.78 -1.61 -18.66
N GLU A 49 9.99 -1.33 -19.17
CA GLU A 49 11.27 -1.97 -18.86
C GLU A 49 11.33 -2.78 -17.53
N SER A 50 11.10 -4.09 -17.61
CA SER A 50 11.77 -5.25 -16.96
C SER A 50 12.60 -5.10 -15.65
N SER A 51 12.48 -4.05 -14.86
CA SER A 51 13.43 -3.72 -13.79
C SER A 51 12.74 -3.19 -12.53
N LEU A 52 11.51 -3.60 -12.27
CA LEU A 52 10.96 -3.53 -10.91
C LEU A 52 11.51 -4.71 -10.12
N LYS A 53 12.80 -4.63 -9.74
CA LYS A 53 13.30 -5.37 -8.58
C LYS A 53 12.31 -5.08 -7.45
N PRO A 54 11.81 -6.09 -6.73
CA PRO A 54 10.82 -5.85 -5.70
C PRO A 54 11.46 -4.98 -4.62
N LYS A 55 11.18 -3.67 -4.66
CA LYS A 55 11.31 -2.83 -3.48
C LYS A 55 10.15 -3.26 -2.59
N PHE A 56 10.37 -4.33 -1.85
CA PHE A 56 9.60 -4.63 -0.66
C PHE A 56 9.68 -3.38 0.20
N THR A 57 8.68 -2.52 0.12
CA THR A 57 8.40 -1.58 1.20
C THR A 57 7.98 -2.47 2.34
N THR A 58 8.95 -2.88 3.15
CA THR A 58 8.69 -3.48 4.45
C THR A 58 7.79 -2.49 5.16
N GLN A 59 6.48 -2.76 5.16
CA GLN A 59 5.58 -2.11 6.09
C GLN A 59 6.13 -2.51 7.45
N THR A 60 6.85 -1.57 8.08
CA THR A 60 7.25 -1.67 9.47
C THR A 60 5.97 -1.90 10.24
N ARG A 61 5.67 -3.16 10.56
CA ARG A 61 4.65 -3.52 11.52
C ARG A 61 5.04 -2.81 12.80
N ARG A 62 4.34 -1.73 13.13
CA ARG A 62 4.43 -1.09 14.43
C ARG A 62 4.04 -2.14 15.45
N SER A 63 5.03 -2.76 16.08
CA SER A 63 4.84 -3.64 17.22
C SER A 63 4.28 -2.77 18.34
N VAL A 64 2.98 -2.91 18.59
CA VAL A 64 2.34 -2.39 19.80
C VAL A 64 2.88 -3.24 20.95
N ARG A 65 3.99 -2.81 21.57
CA ARG A 65 4.37 -3.34 22.88
C ARG A 65 3.39 -2.78 23.89
N GLN A 66 2.43 -3.62 24.26
CA GLN A 66 1.56 -3.40 25.40
C GLN A 66 2.41 -3.17 26.65
N SER A 67 2.03 -2.10 27.33
CA SER A 67 2.26 -1.76 28.74
C SER A 67 2.79 -2.88 29.64
N ALA A 68 3.91 -2.61 30.32
CA ALA A 68 4.22 -3.19 31.61
C ALA A 68 4.44 -2.06 32.63
N ASN A 69 3.55 -2.02 33.62
CA ASN A 69 3.57 -1.29 34.87
C ASN A 69 4.95 -0.88 35.42
N SER A 70 5.01 0.34 35.96
CA SER A 70 5.63 0.81 37.21
C SER A 70 5.93 2.30 37.00
N GLU A 71 5.33 3.24 37.72
CA GLU A 71 5.73 3.55 39.09
C GLU A 71 4.57 4.31 39.77
N SER A 72 4.10 3.76 40.88
CA SER A 72 3.14 4.39 41.77
C SER A 72 3.90 4.74 43.05
N ASP A 73 3.65 5.97 43.51
CA ASP A 73 3.69 6.46 44.88
C ASP A 73 5.01 6.88 45.55
N SER A 74 5.04 8.20 45.84
CA SER A 74 5.41 8.85 47.11
C SER A 74 6.86 8.84 47.61
N GLU A 75 7.47 10.04 47.63
CA GLU A 75 7.86 10.79 48.85
C GLU A 75 7.88 12.31 48.57
#